data_AF-A0AAT9K1M2-F1
#
_entry.id   AF-A0AAT9K1M2-F1
#
_cell.length_a   1.000
_cell.length_b   1.000
_cell.length_c   1.000
_cell.angle_alpha   90.00
_cell.angle_beta   90.00
_cell.angle_gamma   90.00
#
_symmetry.space_group_name_H-M   'P 1'
#
loop_
_entity.id
_entity.type
_entity.pdbx_description
1 polymer ?
#
loop_
_entity_poly.entity_id
_entity_poly.type
_entity_poly.pdbx_seq_one_letter_code
_entity_poly.pdbx_strand_id
1 'polypeptide(L)'
;MSDSLRLRYLQYLAQRKEENGEDNKGFTLVELLVVIIIVGILAAVALPNLLAQTDKAYASEGKAAVGAALRTLSAATLDPSYTTPSDCTQIGIGTQAGNFNLDCSDDSQVTAAGQGKAAGIDVTGDIGTNGKFTVTAVKGTTTL
;
A
#
# COMPACT_ATOMS: atom_id res chain seq x y z
N MET A 1 -34.71 -72.42 -13.47
CA MET A 1 -34.50 -71.54 -12.30
C MET A 1 -33.15 -70.80 -12.34
N SER A 2 -32.17 -71.23 -13.14
CA SER A 2 -30.81 -70.64 -13.22
C SER A 2 -30.68 -69.42 -14.14
N ASP A 3 -31.55 -69.24 -15.15
CA ASP A 3 -31.43 -68.15 -16.12
C ASP A 3 -31.92 -66.80 -15.60
N SER A 4 -32.86 -66.79 -14.65
CA SER A 4 -33.36 -65.56 -14.02
C SER A 4 -32.33 -64.89 -13.11
N LEU A 5 -31.39 -65.66 -12.56
CA LEU A 5 -30.26 -65.16 -11.77
C LEU A 5 -29.26 -64.40 -12.65
N ARG A 6 -28.99 -64.92 -13.86
CA ARG A 6 -28.13 -64.26 -14.84
C ARG A 6 -28.74 -62.95 -15.32
N LEU A 7 -30.04 -62.90 -15.60
CA LEU A 7 -30.70 -61.64 -15.97
C LEU A 7 -30.67 -60.61 -14.83
N ARG A 8 -30.97 -61.02 -13.59
CA ARG A 8 -30.87 -60.11 -12.43
C ARG A 8 -29.45 -59.60 -12.21
N TYR A 9 -28.45 -60.45 -12.45
CA TYR A 9 -27.05 -60.07 -12.36
C TYR A 9 -26.64 -59.09 -13.47
N LEU A 10 -27.08 -59.31 -14.70
CA LEU A 10 -26.84 -58.38 -15.81
C LEU A 10 -27.55 -57.04 -15.60
N GLN A 11 -28.75 -57.06 -15.03
CA GLN A 11 -29.50 -55.85 -14.69
C GLN A 11 -28.80 -55.07 -13.56
N TYR A 12 -28.25 -55.77 -12.57
CA TYR A 12 -27.43 -55.16 -11.51
C TYR A 12 -26.16 -54.50 -12.04
N LEU A 13 -25.50 -55.11 -13.04
CA LEU A 13 -24.32 -54.53 -13.69
C LEU A 13 -24.66 -53.35 -14.60
N ALA A 14 -25.78 -53.41 -15.33
CA ALA A 14 -26.27 -52.30 -16.15
C ALA A 14 -26.62 -51.08 -15.28
N GLN A 15 -27.33 -51.31 -14.16
CA GLN A 15 -27.73 -50.26 -13.23
C GLN A 15 -26.53 -49.62 -12.52
N ARG A 16 -25.48 -50.40 -12.21
CA ARG A 16 -24.21 -49.86 -11.69
C ARG A 16 -23.38 -49.08 -12.70
N LYS A 17 -23.57 -49.31 -14.00
CA LYS A 17 -22.85 -48.56 -15.04
C LYS A 17 -23.39 -47.13 -15.17
N GLU A 18 -24.66 -46.91 -14.85
CA GLU A 18 -25.27 -45.57 -14.82
C GLU A 18 -24.93 -44.81 -13.53
N GLU A 19 -24.87 -45.46 -12.35
CA GLU A 19 -24.49 -44.82 -11.07
C GLU A 19 -23.02 -44.33 -11.01
N ASN A 20 -22.09 -44.92 -11.76
CA ASN A 20 -20.70 -44.45 -11.82
C ASN A 20 -20.44 -43.51 -13.02
N GLY A 21 -21.47 -43.20 -13.81
CA GLY A 21 -21.44 -42.22 -14.89
C GLY A 21 -21.78 -40.81 -14.41
N GLU A 22 -21.81 -40.59 -13.09
CA GLU A 22 -22.00 -39.28 -12.49
C GLU A 22 -20.80 -38.38 -12.82
N ASP A 23 -21.03 -37.47 -13.77
CA ASP A 23 -20.72 -36.03 -13.79
C ASP A 23 -19.66 -35.53 -12.78
N ASN A 24 -18.51 -36.20 -12.71
CA ASN A 24 -17.28 -35.62 -12.16
C ASN A 24 -16.75 -34.60 -13.18
N LYS A 25 -17.52 -33.54 -13.42
CA LYS A 25 -17.07 -32.31 -14.08
C LYS A 25 -16.11 -31.61 -13.12
N GLY A 26 -14.93 -32.21 -12.96
CA GLY A 26 -13.81 -31.59 -12.28
C GLY A 26 -13.35 -30.37 -13.06
N PHE A 27 -12.79 -29.41 -12.34
CA PHE A 27 -12.16 -28.21 -12.91
C PHE A 27 -11.11 -28.65 -13.94
N THR A 28 -11.30 -28.29 -15.20
CA THR A 28 -10.34 -28.63 -16.25
C THR A 28 -9.10 -27.76 -16.11
N LEU A 29 -7.93 -28.30 -16.48
CA LEU A 29 -6.69 -27.52 -16.51
C LEU A 29 -6.80 -26.31 -17.46
N VAL A 30 -7.63 -26.44 -18.50
CA VAL A 30 -7.90 -25.36 -19.47
C VAL A 30 -8.71 -24.23 -18.83
N GLU A 31 -9.69 -24.55 -17.98
CA GLU A 31 -10.43 -23.54 -17.20
C GLU A 31 -9.52 -22.79 -16.24
N LEU A 32 -8.57 -23.48 -15.58
CA LEU A 32 -7.60 -22.80 -14.72
C LEU A 32 -6.63 -21.93 -15.53
N LEU A 33 -6.20 -22.42 -16.69
CA LEU A 33 -5.26 -21.73 -17.56
C LEU A 33 -5.82 -20.41 -18.10
N VAL A 34 -7.07 -20.39 -18.57
CA VAL A 34 -7.67 -19.13 -19.07
C VAL A 34 -7.84 -18.10 -17.95
N VAL A 35 -8.14 -18.54 -16.72
CA VAL A 35 -8.31 -17.65 -15.57
C VAL A 35 -7.01 -16.97 -15.20
N ILE A 36 -5.89 -17.72 -15.10
CA ILE A 36 -4.59 -17.10 -14.76
C ILE A 36 -4.10 -16.16 -15.86
N ILE A 37 -4.45 -16.41 -17.14
CA ILE A 37 -4.11 -15.51 -18.24
C ILE A 37 -4.86 -14.18 -18.10
N ILE A 38 -6.17 -14.23 -17.83
CA ILE A 38 -6.97 -13.02 -17.65
C ILE A 38 -6.50 -12.25 -16.40
N VAL A 39 -6.31 -12.92 -15.27
CA VAL A 39 -5.79 -12.29 -14.04
C VAL A 39 -4.39 -11.71 -14.28
N GLY A 40 -3.54 -12.39 -15.06
CA GLY A 40 -2.22 -11.90 -15.44
C GLY A 40 -2.27 -10.59 -16.23
N ILE A 41 -3.16 -10.47 -17.21
CA ILE A 41 -3.35 -9.24 -18.00
C ILE A 41 -3.86 -8.11 -17.11
N LEU A 42 -4.86 -8.38 -16.27
CA LEU A 42 -5.41 -7.38 -15.34
C LEU A 42 -4.35 -6.92 -14.33
N ALA A 43 -3.59 -7.85 -13.75
CA ALA A 43 -2.53 -7.54 -12.79
C ALA A 43 -1.41 -6.70 -13.43
N ALA A 44 -1.03 -6.97 -14.69
CA ALA A 44 0.00 -6.23 -15.38
C ALA A 44 -0.31 -4.73 -15.52
N VAL A 45 -1.59 -4.36 -15.70
CA VAL A 45 -2.02 -2.96 -15.80
C VAL A 45 -2.37 -2.36 -14.44
N ALA A 46 -3.01 -3.14 -13.56
CA ALA A 46 -3.48 -2.64 -12.27
C ALA A 46 -2.35 -2.43 -11.25
N LEU A 47 -1.36 -3.34 -11.21
CA LEU A 47 -0.29 -3.30 -10.22
C LEU A 47 0.58 -2.02 -10.28
N PRO A 48 1.07 -1.56 -11.45
CA PRO A 48 1.87 -0.33 -11.49
C PRO A 48 1.08 0.90 -11.02
N ASN A 49 -0.21 0.97 -11.37
CA ASN A 49 -1.08 2.05 -10.92
C ASN A 49 -1.33 1.99 -9.40
N LEU A 50 -1.54 0.79 -8.86
CA LEU A 50 -1.69 0.58 -7.41
C LEU A 50 -0.45 1.04 -6.65
N LEU A 51 0.75 0.65 -7.08
CA LEU A 51 2.01 1.05 -6.45
C LEU A 51 2.22 2.57 -6.50
N ALA A 52 1.92 3.21 -7.63
CA ALA A 52 1.99 4.67 -7.73
C ALA A 52 0.97 5.37 -6.82
N GLN A 53 -0.22 4.78 -6.61
CA GLN A 53 -1.22 5.32 -5.68
C GLN A 53 -0.80 5.15 -4.22
N THR A 54 -0.19 4.03 -3.86
CA THR A 54 0.33 3.84 -2.49
C THR A 54 1.45 4.83 -2.18
N ASP A 55 2.35 5.08 -3.12
CA ASP A 55 3.43 6.06 -2.95
C ASP A 55 2.89 7.49 -2.76
N LYS A 56 1.86 7.87 -3.54
CA LYS A 56 1.17 9.16 -3.38
C LYS A 56 0.45 9.27 -2.04
N ALA A 57 -0.19 8.18 -1.59
CA ALA A 57 -0.86 8.14 -0.29
C ALA A 57 0.15 8.36 0.85
N TYR A 58 1.30 7.68 0.79
CA TYR A 58 2.39 7.86 1.73
C TYR A 58 2.96 9.28 1.75
N ALA A 59 3.12 9.90 0.58
CA ALA A 59 3.55 11.29 0.49
C ALA A 59 2.54 12.27 1.11
N SER A 60 1.24 12.05 0.87
CA SER A 60 0.16 12.87 1.43
C SER A 60 0.08 12.73 2.96
N GLU A 61 0.24 11.51 3.48
CA GLU A 61 0.23 11.24 4.92
C GLU A 61 1.43 11.91 5.60
N GLY A 62 2.64 11.70 5.07
CA GLY A 62 3.86 12.34 5.57
C GLY A 62 3.76 13.86 5.57
N LYS A 63 3.25 14.47 4.49
CA LYS A 63 2.97 15.90 4.41
C LYS A 63 2.03 16.38 5.52
N ALA A 64 0.96 15.65 5.79
CA ALA A 64 -0.01 16.03 6.82
C ALA A 64 0.60 15.95 8.22
N ALA A 65 1.32 14.86 8.52
CA ALA A 65 1.91 14.62 9.82
C ALA A 65 3.07 15.61 10.12
N VAL A 66 3.99 15.76 9.17
CA VAL A 66 5.10 16.73 9.29
C VAL A 66 4.54 18.16 9.31
N GLY A 67 3.58 18.48 8.44
CA GLY A 67 2.92 19.80 8.43
C GLY A 67 2.25 20.16 9.76
N ALA A 68 1.72 19.19 10.50
CA ALA A 68 1.20 19.42 11.85
C ALA A 68 2.32 19.77 12.84
N ALA A 69 3.42 19.01 12.84
CA ALA A 69 4.56 19.28 13.72
C ALA A 69 5.21 20.65 13.45
N LEU A 70 5.33 21.04 12.18
CA LEU A 70 5.84 22.34 11.75
C LEU A 70 4.97 23.51 12.22
N ARG A 71 3.64 23.35 12.18
CA ARG A 71 2.70 24.36 12.71
C ARG A 71 2.87 24.56 14.21
N THR A 72 3.10 23.47 14.95
CA THR A 72 3.40 23.57 16.39
C THR A 72 4.73 24.26 16.63
N LEU A 73 5.76 23.97 15.82
CA LEU A 73 7.07 24.64 15.92
C LEU A 73 6.99 26.14 15.61
N SER A 74 6.31 26.51 14.54
CA SER A 74 6.08 27.92 14.18
C SER A 74 5.18 28.68 15.15
N ALA A 75 4.29 27.99 15.87
CA ALA A 75 3.57 28.60 16.98
C ALA A 75 4.47 28.78 18.22
N ALA A 76 5.36 27.82 18.50
CA ALA A 76 6.32 27.92 19.60
C ALA A 76 7.32 29.06 19.40
N THR A 77 7.74 29.35 18.17
CA THR A 77 8.67 30.45 17.87
C THR A 77 8.09 31.85 18.08
N LEU A 78 6.76 31.98 18.22
CA LEU A 78 6.11 33.24 18.58
C LEU A 78 6.18 33.54 20.09
N ASP A 79 6.49 32.54 20.93
CA ASP A 79 6.68 32.72 22.36
C ASP A 79 8.06 33.36 22.62
N PRO A 80 8.14 34.52 23.29
CA PRO A 80 9.42 35.19 23.60
C PRO A 80 10.36 34.37 24.51
N SER A 81 9.85 33.30 25.14
CA SER A 81 10.64 32.36 25.95
C SER A 81 11.28 31.25 25.11
N TYR A 82 10.85 31.10 23.85
CA TYR A 82 11.39 30.13 22.91
C TYR A 82 12.72 30.63 22.36
N THR A 83 13.81 30.02 22.81
CA THR A 83 15.16 30.57 22.61
C THR A 83 15.87 30.04 21.37
N THR A 84 15.53 28.84 20.86
CA THR A 84 15.93 28.33 19.54
C THR A 84 15.27 26.97 19.24
N PRO A 85 15.04 26.62 17.95
CA PRO A 85 14.71 25.26 17.51
C PRO A 85 15.94 24.35 17.41
N SER A 86 16.94 24.50 18.29
CA SER A 86 18.28 23.94 18.02
C SER A 86 18.43 22.42 18.18
N ASP A 87 17.41 21.70 18.66
CA ASP A 87 17.47 20.23 18.85
C ASP A 87 16.22 19.50 18.32
N CYS A 88 15.59 19.99 17.25
CA CYS A 88 14.52 19.22 16.58
C CYS A 88 15.06 18.05 15.72
N THR A 89 16.39 17.96 15.55
CA THR A 89 17.14 17.07 14.65
C THR A 89 16.94 15.56 14.86
N GLN A 90 16.13 15.18 15.85
CA GLN A 90 15.80 13.78 16.14
C GLN A 90 14.33 13.55 16.51
N ILE A 91 13.43 14.48 16.20
CA ILE A 91 11.99 14.21 16.35
C ILE A 91 11.58 13.25 15.25
N GLY A 92 11.30 12.00 15.64
CA GLY A 92 10.75 10.98 14.77
C GLY A 92 9.22 11.04 14.76
N ILE A 93 8.62 11.29 13.60
CA ILE A 93 7.17 11.20 13.39
C ILE A 93 6.86 9.84 12.75
N GLY A 94 6.21 8.97 13.51
CA GLY A 94 5.71 7.69 12.99
C GLY A 94 4.43 7.87 12.19
N THR A 95 4.38 7.27 11.02
CA THR A 95 3.21 7.21 10.13
C THR A 95 3.10 5.80 9.52
N GLN A 96 1.98 5.49 8.86
CA GLN A 96 1.83 4.23 8.12
C GLN A 96 2.77 4.18 6.91
N ALA A 97 3.16 5.36 6.40
CA ALA A 97 4.21 5.53 5.42
C ALA A 97 5.62 5.25 5.95
N GLY A 98 5.85 5.22 7.27
CA GLY A 98 7.18 5.08 7.86
C GLY A 98 7.49 6.22 8.83
N ASN A 99 8.76 6.38 9.19
CA ASN A 99 9.19 7.42 10.11
C ASN A 99 9.71 8.63 9.35
N PHE A 100 9.41 9.84 9.81
CA PHE A 100 10.00 11.07 9.30
C PHE A 100 10.88 11.68 10.40
N ASN A 101 12.16 11.88 10.13
CA ASN A 101 13.07 12.55 11.05
C ASN A 101 13.12 14.03 10.69
N LEU A 102 12.77 14.89 11.65
CA LEU A 102 12.89 16.32 11.49
C LEU A 102 14.35 16.76 11.68
N ASP A 103 14.73 17.78 10.92
CA ASP A 103 16.00 18.48 10.97
C ASP A 103 15.72 19.98 10.92
N CYS A 104 16.08 20.68 11.99
CA CYS A 104 15.95 22.13 12.14
C CYS A 104 17.33 22.79 12.25
N SER A 105 18.37 22.21 11.63
CA SER A 105 19.73 22.75 11.66
C SER A 105 19.80 24.18 11.10
N ASP A 106 18.80 24.60 10.30
CA ASP A 106 18.61 25.97 9.85
C ASP A 106 17.47 26.65 10.63
N ASP A 107 17.74 27.79 11.30
CA ASP A 107 16.75 28.57 12.07
C ASP A 107 15.53 29.05 11.24
N SER A 108 15.62 28.98 9.91
CA SER A 108 14.57 29.41 9.00
C SER A 108 13.84 28.26 8.32
N GLN A 109 14.36 27.03 8.33
CA GLN A 109 13.75 25.90 7.63
C GLN A 109 13.86 24.60 8.43
N VAL A 110 12.77 23.84 8.45
CA VAL A 110 12.78 22.45 8.89
C VAL A 110 12.69 21.55 7.66
N THR A 111 13.53 20.54 7.61
CA THR A 111 13.39 19.42 6.68
C THR A 111 12.97 18.19 7.45
N ALA A 112 12.05 17.39 6.91
CA ALA A 112 11.72 16.09 7.44
C ALA A 112 12.05 15.02 6.40
N ALA A 113 12.99 14.15 6.72
CA ALA A 113 13.44 13.08 5.84
C ALA A 113 12.67 11.78 6.13
N GLY A 114 12.02 11.23 5.11
CA GLY A 114 11.28 9.98 5.20
C GLY A 114 12.20 8.76 5.27
N GLN A 115 11.91 7.83 6.17
CA GLN A 115 12.66 6.61 6.43
C GLN A 115 11.78 5.36 6.22
N GLY A 116 12.41 4.25 5.83
CA GLY A 116 11.70 2.98 5.62
C GLY A 116 10.80 3.02 4.38
N LYS A 117 9.49 2.79 4.53
CA LYS A 117 8.52 2.86 3.42
C LYS A 117 8.35 4.28 2.85
N ALA A 118 8.77 5.30 3.60
CA ALA A 118 8.74 6.70 3.20
C ALA A 118 10.07 7.16 2.60
N ALA A 119 11.05 6.27 2.43
CA ALA A 119 12.37 6.61 1.91
C ALA A 119 12.27 7.29 0.52
N GLY A 120 12.79 8.52 0.45
CA GLY A 120 12.72 9.39 -0.72
C GLY A 120 11.53 10.36 -0.74
N ILE A 121 10.79 10.48 0.36
CA ILE A 121 9.76 11.51 0.57
C ILE A 121 10.30 12.50 1.60
N ASP A 122 10.69 13.69 1.15
CA ASP A 122 11.18 14.74 2.02
C ASP A 122 10.20 15.91 2.06
N VAL A 123 10.03 16.51 3.24
CA VAL A 123 9.10 17.62 3.46
C VAL A 123 9.89 18.79 4.02
N THR A 124 9.88 19.94 3.35
CA THR A 124 10.57 21.15 3.83
C THR A 124 9.55 22.23 4.20
N GLY A 125 9.74 22.92 5.31
CA GLY A 125 8.86 24.01 5.74
C GLY A 125 9.67 25.18 6.29
N ASP A 126 9.26 26.39 5.96
CA ASP A 126 9.88 27.60 6.50
C ASP A 126 9.28 27.95 7.87
N ILE A 127 10.13 28.31 8.84
CA ILE A 127 9.78 28.62 10.23
C ILE A 127 9.62 30.15 10.44
N GLY A 128 10.15 30.98 9.54
CA GLY A 128 10.39 32.41 9.78
C GLY A 128 9.64 33.39 8.89
N THR A 129 9.06 32.98 7.76
CA THR A 129 8.39 33.86 6.80
C THR A 129 7.05 33.28 6.32
N ASN A 130 5.96 33.85 6.83
CA ASN A 130 4.57 33.61 6.40
C ASN A 130 4.07 32.15 6.44
N GLY A 131 4.77 31.22 7.13
CA GLY A 131 4.34 29.83 7.29
C GLY A 131 4.18 29.09 5.96
N LYS A 132 5.04 29.36 4.97
CA LYS A 132 4.97 28.71 3.66
C LYS A 132 5.59 27.30 3.73
N PHE A 133 4.79 26.30 3.39
CA PHE A 133 5.18 24.89 3.41
C PHE A 133 5.51 24.39 2.00
N THR A 134 6.67 23.75 1.79
CA THR A 134 7.10 23.21 0.49
C THR A 134 7.44 21.73 0.61
N VAL A 135 6.52 20.86 0.18
CA VAL A 135 6.78 19.42 0.16
C VAL A 135 7.57 19.08 -1.10
N THR A 136 8.80 18.58 -0.90
CA THR A 136 9.68 18.15 -1.98
C THR A 136 9.84 16.64 -1.92
N ALA A 137 8.87 15.89 -2.47
CA ALA A 137 9.04 14.46 -2.63
C ALA A 137 10.21 14.20 -3.62
N VAL A 138 11.30 13.58 -3.16
CA VAL A 138 12.49 13.30 -3.97
C VAL A 138 12.28 12.09 -4.90
N LYS A 139 11.30 11.23 -4.62
CA LYS A 139 10.74 10.28 -5.61
C LYS A 139 9.63 10.93 -6.43
N GLY A 140 10.03 11.75 -7.41
CA GLY A 140 9.12 12.38 -8.35
C GLY A 140 8.53 13.67 -7.78
N THR A 141 9.20 14.78 -8.09
CA THR A 141 8.82 16.14 -7.76
C THR A 141 7.37 16.41 -8.19
N THR A 142 6.44 16.35 -7.25
CA THR A 142 5.09 16.91 -7.41
C THR A 142 4.99 18.11 -6.49
N THR A 143 5.43 19.26 -7.00
CA THR A 143 5.15 20.56 -6.39
C THR A 143 3.64 20.82 -6.53
N LEU A 144 2.96 21.07 -5.41
CA LEU A 144 1.58 21.59 -5.38
C LEU A 144 1.61 23.05 -4.95
#